data_AF-A0A8S3BCP8-F1
#
_entry.id   AF-A0A8S3BCP8-F1
#
_cell.length_a   1.000
_cell.length_b   1.000
_cell.length_c   1.000
_cell.angle_alpha   90.00
_cell.angle_beta   90.00
_cell.angle_gamma   90.00
#
_symmetry.space_group_name_H-M   'P 1'
#
loop_
_entity.id
_entity.type
_entity.pdbx_description
1 polymer ?
#
loop_
_entity_poly.entity_id
_entity_poly.type
_entity_poly.pdbx_seq_one_letter_code
_entity_poly.pdbx_strand_id
1 'polypeptide(L)' 'KTYSLPHATDADGDLITYSLYLHNWNEPTGLFELDANNNNNLLLKPLKKFDREQQHLYLLRLRAENKDQRDVSIDIIVII' A
#
# COMPACT_ATOMS: atom_id res chain seq x y z
N LYS A 1 2.32 8.69 12.56
CA LYS A 1 1.59 9.28 11.42
C LYS A 1 1.08 8.13 10.59
N THR A 2 -0.18 8.15 10.18
CA THR A 2 -0.79 7.13 9.32
C THR A 2 -1.28 7.81 8.05
N TYR A 3 -1.32 7.08 6.93
CA TYR A 3 -1.79 7.60 5.65
C TYR A 3 -2.94 6.73 5.15
N SER A 4 -4.04 7.36 4.75
CA SER A 4 -5.13 6.66 4.08
C SER A 4 -4.73 6.34 2.64
N LEU A 5 -4.93 5.10 2.23
CA LEU A 5 -4.65 4.62 0.89
C LEU A 5 -5.96 4.47 0.09
N PRO A 6 -5.89 4.53 -1.25
CA PRO A 6 -7.03 4.20 -2.09
C PRO A 6 -7.41 2.72 -1.95
N HIS A 7 -8.68 2.42 -2.20
CA HIS A 7 -9.20 1.05 -2.27
C HIS A 7 -9.67 0.76 -3.70
N ALA A 8 -9.57 -0.50 -4.10
CA ALA A 8 -10.20 -1.02 -5.30
C ALA A 8 -11.60 -1.55 -4.98
N THR A 9 -12.42 -1.66 -6.03
CA THR A 9 -13.75 -2.27 -5.99
C THR A 9 -13.83 -3.32 -7.08
N ASP A 10 -14.41 -4.46 -6.76
CA ASP A 10 -14.67 -5.54 -7.71
C ASP A 10 -16.18 -5.55 -8.02
N ALA A 11 -16.53 -5.68 -9.30
CA ALA A 11 -17.92 -5.58 -9.75
C ALA A 11 -18.77 -6.79 -9.36
N ASP A 12 -18.14 -7.96 -9.24
CA ASP A 12 -18.78 -9.21 -8.87
C ASP A 12 -18.78 -9.41 -7.34
N GLY A 13 -18.21 -8.45 -6.60
CA GLY A 13 -18.14 -8.45 -5.14
C GLY A 13 -17.06 -9.38 -4.60
N ASP A 14 -16.07 -9.74 -5.42
CA ASP A 14 -14.99 -10.62 -4.98
C ASP A 14 -14.09 -9.96 -3.93
N LEU A 15 -13.53 -10.81 -3.07
CA LEU A 15 -12.57 -10.37 -2.07
C LEU A 15 -11.31 -9.84 -2.75
N ILE A 16 -10.93 -8.61 -2.39
CA ILE A 16 -9.72 -7.96 -2.87
C ILE A 16 -8.61 -8.12 -1.83
N THR A 17 -7.49 -8.67 -2.26
CA THR A 17 -6.27 -8.75 -1.46
C THR A 17 -5.33 -7.63 -1.88
N TYR A 18 -4.73 -6.95 -0.90
CA TYR A 18 -3.81 -5.85 -1.14
C TYR A 18 -2.37 -6.23 -0.79
N SER A 19 -1.43 -5.77 -1.61
CA SER A 19 0.00 -5.91 -1.38
C SER A 19 0.72 -4.59 -1.66
N LEU A 20 1.78 -4.32 -0.92
CA LEU A 20 2.50 -3.06 -0.97
C LEU A 20 4.00 -3.30 -1.21
N TYR A 21 4.52 -2.62 -2.23
CA TYR A 21 5.90 -2.76 -2.69
C TYR A 21 6.59 -1.39 -2.77
N LEU A 22 7.92 -1.37 -2.72
CA LEU A 22 8.67 -0.21 -3.22
C LEU A 22 8.57 -0.26 -4.75
N HIS A 23 8.38 0.88 -5.41
CA HIS A 23 8.11 0.91 -6.85
C HIS A 23 9.13 0.14 -7.71
N ASN A 24 10.38 0.10 -7.26
CA ASN A 24 11.52 -0.53 -7.90
C ASN A 24 11.85 -1.95 -7.38
N TRP A 25 11.10 -2.49 -6.42
CA TRP A 25 11.40 -3.77 -5.77
C TRP A 25 10.12 -4.61 -5.72
N ASN A 26 10.15 -5.84 -6.26
CA ASN A 26 9.04 -6.81 -6.14
C ASN A 26 8.94 -7.44 -4.73
N GLU A 27 9.66 -6.88 -3.75
CA GLU A 27 9.76 -7.38 -2.38
C GLU A 27 9.12 -6.39 -1.39
N PRO A 28 8.59 -6.87 -0.25
CA PRO A 28 8.04 -6.00 0.79
C PRO A 28 9.06 -4.99 1.30
N THR A 29 8.60 -3.76 1.55
CA THR A 29 9.49 -2.63 1.85
C THR A 29 10.23 -2.78 3.19
N GLY A 30 9.63 -3.44 4.18
CA GLY A 30 10.07 -3.42 5.58
C GLY A 30 10.08 -2.03 6.23
N LEU A 31 9.68 -0.98 5.51
CA LEU A 31 9.63 0.41 5.94
C LEU A 31 8.22 0.81 6.37
N PHE A 32 7.23 0.22 5.73
CA PHE A 32 5.82 0.46 5.98
C PHE A 32 5.06 -0.85 6.11
N GLU A 33 4.03 -0.83 6.94
CA GLU A 33 3.03 -1.88 7.03
C GLU A 33 1.70 -1.38 6.47
N LEU A 34 0.98 -2.32 5.86
CA LEU A 34 -0.38 -2.15 5.41
C LEU A 34 -1.32 -2.66 6.50
N ASP A 35 -2.12 -1.76 7.07
CA ASP A 35 -3.17 -2.09 8.02
C ASP A 35 -4.51 -2.07 7.27
N ALA A 36 -4.98 -3.26 6.90
CA ALA A 36 -6.27 -3.47 6.28
C ALA A 36 -7.29 -3.88 7.36
N ASN A 37 -8.10 -2.93 7.80
CA ASN A 37 -9.17 -3.20 8.77
C ASN A 37 -10.46 -3.60 8.04
N ASN A 38 -11.29 -4.42 8.69
CA ASN A 38 -12.57 -4.94 8.16
C ASN A 38 -13.57 -3.86 7.68
N ASN A 39 -13.32 -2.57 7.95
CA ASN A 39 -14.14 -1.44 7.51
C ASN A 39 -13.70 -0.85 6.15
N ASN A 40 -13.01 -1.62 5.29
CA ASN A 40 -12.42 -1.13 4.02
C ASN A 40 -11.43 0.03 4.15
N ASN A 41 -10.98 0.33 5.37
CA ASN A 41 -9.97 1.36 5.59
C ASN A 41 -8.59 0.74 5.40
N LEU A 42 -7.96 1.08 4.29
CA LEU A 42 -6.59 0.73 3.99
C LEU A 42 -5.66 1.82 4.51
N LEU A 43 -4.89 1.50 5.54
CA LEU A 43 -3.99 2.44 6.18
C LEU A 43 -2.53 2.03 5.97
N LEU A 44 -1.68 3.00 5.72
CA LEU A 44 -0.24 2.83 5.71
C LEU A 44 0.34 3.34 7.02
N LYS A 45 1.14 2.49 7.69
CA LYS A 45 1.84 2.87 8.91
C LYS A 45 3.35 2.72 8.73
N PRO A 46 4.16 3.69 9.16
CA PRO A 46 5.61 3.55 9.17
C PRO A 46 6.02 2.55 10.26
N LEU A 47 6.86 1.56 9.91
CA LEU A 47 7.36 0.53 10.84
C LEU A 47 8.51 1.01 11.74
N LYS A 48 9.10 2.15 11.39
CA LYS A 48 10.19 2.78 12.14
C LYS A 48 10.08 4.30 12.11
N LYS A 49 10.94 4.96 12.90
CA LYS A 49 11.18 6.40 12.77
C LYS A 49 12.06 6.65 11.55
N PHE A 50 11.76 7.73 10.84
CA PHE A 50 12.50 8.16 9.65
C PHE A 50 13.24 9.45 9.96
N ASP A 51 14.47 9.53 9.48
CA ASP A 51 15.22 10.77 9.41
C ASP A 51 14.87 11.49 8.10
N ARG A 52 14.15 12.61 8.22
CA ARG A 52 13.65 13.39 7.09
C ARG A 52 14.77 14.08 6.30
N GLU A 53 15.92 14.31 6.93
CA GLU A 53 17.08 14.95 6.30
C GLU A 53 17.80 13.97 5.37
N GLN A 54 17.74 12.67 5.66
CA GLN A 54 18.26 11.61 4.79
C GLN A 54 17.32 11.32 3.63
N GLN A 55 16.04 11.09 3.92
CA GLN A 55 15.02 10.82 2.92
C GLN A 55 13.63 11.10 3.48
N HIS A 56 12.84 11.89 2.76
CA HIS A 56 11.47 12.22 3.14
C HIS A 56 10.43 11.79 2.10
N LEU A 57 10.85 11.31 0.91
CA LEU A 57 9.96 10.90 -0.17
C LEU A 57 10.14 9.41 -0.49
N TYR A 58 9.03 8.69 -0.54
CA TYR A 58 8.97 7.27 -0.87
C TYR A 58 7.94 7.05 -1.98
N LEU A 59 8.35 6.36 -3.05
CA LEU A 59 7.46 5.91 -4.12
C LEU A 59 7.12 4.43 -3.89
N LEU A 60 5.86 4.16 -3.62
CA LEU A 60 5.32 2.84 -3.32
C LEU A 60 4.40 2.40 -4.44
N ARG A 61 4.30 1.09 -4.67
CA ARG A 61 3.29 0.48 -5.53
C ARG A 61 2.30 -0.27 -4.67
N LEU A 62 1.04 0.14 -4.73
CA LEU A 62 -0.08 -0.61 -4.15
C LEU A 62 -0.71 -1.47 -5.23
N ARG A 63 -0.72 -2.79 -5.00
CA ARG A 63 -1.36 -3.78 -5.86
C ARG A 63 -2.61 -4.31 -5.18
N ALA A 64 -3.71 -4.36 -5.92
CA ALA A 64 -4.96 -4.98 -5.52
C ALA A 64 -5.25 -6.13 -6.47
N GLU A 65 -5.55 -7.31 -5.93
CA GLU A 65 -5.76 -8.54 -6.70
C GLU A 65 -7.06 -9.21 -6.23
N ASN A 66 -7.90 -9.63 -7.17
CA ASN A 66 -9.10 -10.42 -6.88
C ASN A 66 -8.83 -11.94 -7.00
N LYS A 67 -9.82 -12.77 -6.67
CA LYS A 67 -9.70 -14.24 -6.72
C LYS A 67 -9.41 -14.78 -8.14
N ASP A 68 -9.79 -14.03 -9.16
CA ASP A 68 -9.59 -14.37 -10.58
C ASP A 68 -8.18 -13.99 -11.07
N GLN A 69 -7.29 -13.58 -10.15
CA GLN A 69 -5.93 -13.15 -10.43
C GLN A 69 -5.88 -11.94 -11.38
N ARG A 70 -6.95 -11.15 -11.43
CA ARG A 70 -6.92 -9.83 -12.05
C ARG A 70 -6.37 -8.86 -11.04
N ASP A 71 -5.28 -8.21 -11.41
CA ASP A 71 -4.68 -7.17 -10.60
C ASP A 71 -4.77 -5.79 -11.22
N VAL A 72 -4.90 -4.80 -10.35
CA VAL A 72 -4.73 -3.39 -10.66
C VAL A 72 -3.70 -2.82 -9.71
N SER A 73 -2.87 -1.92 -10.21
CA SER A 73 -1.82 -1.29 -9.42
C SER A 73 -1.84 0.22 -9.56
N ILE A 74 -1.51 0.92 -8.48
CA ILE A 74 -1.32 2.38 -8.46
C ILE A 74 -0.02 2.71 -7.74
N ASP A 75 0.70 3.72 -8.25
CA ASP A 75 1.88 4.26 -7.59
C ASP A 75 1.47 5.40 -6.64
N ILE A 76 2.01 5.37 -5.42
CA ILE A 76 1.68 6.27 -4.31
C ILE A 76 2.95 6.94 -3.82
N ILE A 77 2.91 8.27 -3.68
CA ILE A 77 4.00 9.05 -3.11
C ILE A 77 3.69 9.32 -1.64
N VAL A 78 4.59 8.89 -0.76
CA VAL A 78 4.51 9.14 0.68
C VAL A 78 5.57 10.16 1.05
N ILE A 79 5.12 11.24 1.70
CA ILE A 79 5.98 12.30 2.22
C ILE A 79 5.96 12.22 3.75
N ILE A 80 7.10 11.89 4.35
CA ILE A 80 7.22 11.66 5.79
C ILE A 80 7.32 12.98 6.54
#